data_AF-A0A356VT84-F1
#
_entry.id   AF-A0A356VT84-F1
#
_cell.length_a   1.000
_cell.length_b   1.000
_cell.length_c   1.000
_cell.angle_alpha   90.00
_cell.angle_beta   90.00
_cell.angle_gamma   90.00
#
_symmetry.space_group_name_H-M   'P 1'
#
loop_
_entity.id
_entity.type
_entity.pdbx_description
1 polymer ?
#
loop_
_entity_poly.entity_id
_entity_poly.type
_entity_poly.pdbx_seq_one_letter_code
_entity_poly.pdbx_strand_id
1 'polypeptide(L)' 'MITLKIDGLRHSGKGIGRMNGKAVFIANTLPGDEVNAQITEQYANYLEAKLKTILKPSPDRVVPFCP' A
#
# COMPACT_ATOMS: atom_id res chain seq x y z
N MET A 1 9.11 6.93 7.93
CA MET A 1 8.50 6.55 6.64
C MET A 1 9.07 5.20 6.24
N ILE A 2 8.34 4.42 5.44
CA ILE A 2 8.74 3.09 4.99
C ILE A 2 8.56 2.99 3.48
N THR A 3 9.45 2.25 2.84
CA THR A 3 9.32 1.87 1.42
C THR A 3 8.88 0.41 1.35
N LEU A 4 7.81 0.13 0.62
CA LEU A 4 7.46 -1.26 0.34
C LEU A 4 6.85 -1.47 -1.04
N LYS A 5 6.93 -2.72 -1.48
CA LYS A 5 6.18 -3.23 -2.62
C LYS A 5 4.81 -3.73 -2.16
N ILE A 6 3.79 -3.44 -2.94
CA ILE A 6 2.43 -3.92 -2.71
C ILE A 6 2.28 -5.27 -3.41
N ASP A 7 1.99 -6.30 -2.62
CA ASP A 7 1.91 -7.69 -3.08
C ASP A 7 0.49 -8.08 -3.49
N GLY A 8 -0.52 -7.40 -2.93
CA GLY A 8 -1.91 -7.78 -3.11
C GLY A 8 -2.90 -6.71 -2.68
N LEU A 9 -4.19 -7.06 -2.74
CA LEU A 9 -5.29 -6.25 -2.22
C LEU A 9 -6.01 -7.01 -1.11
N ARG A 10 -6.45 -6.27 -0.10
CA ARG A 10 -7.45 -6.74 0.86
C ARG A 10 -8.85 -6.62 0.25
N HIS A 11 -9.82 -7.36 0.79
CA HIS A 11 -11.23 -7.27 0.39
C HIS A 11 -11.80 -5.83 0.45
N SER A 12 -11.26 -4.97 1.31
CA SER A 12 -11.62 -3.56 1.41
C SER A 12 -11.01 -2.66 0.32
N GLY A 13 -10.26 -3.20 -0.65
CA GLY A 13 -9.56 -2.45 -1.69
C GLY A 13 -8.28 -1.75 -1.23
N LYS A 14 -7.84 -1.91 0.03
CA LYS A 14 -6.53 -1.43 0.49
C LYS A 14 -5.44 -2.37 -0.03
N GLY A 15 -4.33 -1.83 -0.51
CA GLY A 15 -3.15 -2.63 -0.82
C GLY A 15 -2.54 -3.22 0.44
N ILE A 16 -1.97 -4.40 0.29
CA ILE A 16 -1.21 -5.10 1.31
C ILE A 16 0.20 -5.34 0.82
N GLY A 17 1.16 -5.09 1.70
CA GLY A 17 2.48 -5.71 1.60
C GLY A 17 2.99 -6.06 2.99
N ARG A 18 4.26 -6.41 3.10
CA ARG A 18 4.83 -6.93 4.34
C ARG A 18 6.08 -6.17 4.77
N MET A 19 6.19 -5.95 6.07
CA MET A 19 7.39 -5.40 6.70
C MET A 19 7.64 -6.12 8.02
N ASN A 20 8.84 -6.68 8.19
CA ASN A 20 9.25 -7.40 9.39
C ASN A 20 8.23 -8.48 9.85
N GLY A 21 7.70 -9.24 8.90
CA GLY A 21 6.71 -10.29 9.16
C GLY A 21 5.28 -9.81 9.44
N LYS A 22 5.04 -8.50 9.56
CA LYS A 22 3.70 -7.92 9.73
C LYS A 22 3.11 -7.47 8.40
N ALA A 23 1.80 -7.66 8.26
CA ALA A 23 1.05 -7.07 7.15
C ALA A 23 0.97 -5.54 7.33
N VAL A 24 1.15 -4.81 6.24
CA VAL A 24 1.02 -3.36 6.17
C VAL A 24 -0.08 -3.04 5.18
N PHE A 25 -1.13 -2.36 5.64
CA PHE A 25 -2.25 -1.95 4.81
C PHE A 25 -2.12 -0.50 4.38
N ILE A 26 -2.27 -0.25 3.08
CA ILE A 26 -2.12 1.08 2.48
C ILE A 26 -3.26 1.35 1.50
N ALA A 27 -4.05 2.37 1.78
CA ALA A 27 -5.09 2.84 0.85
C ALA A 27 -4.48 3.47 -0.42
N ASN A 28 -5.24 3.47 -1.52
CA ASN A 28 -4.86 4.06 -2.81
C ASN A 28 -3.63 3.40 -3.47
N THR A 29 -3.42 2.12 -3.21
CA THR A 29 -2.33 1.34 -3.80
C THR A 29 -2.84 0.09 -4.49
N LEU A 30 -2.06 -0.41 -5.46
CA LEU A 30 -2.38 -1.54 -6.33
C LEU A 30 -1.22 -2.55 -6.28
N PRO A 31 -1.48 -3.87 -6.44
CA PRO A 31 -0.43 -4.87 -6.54
C PRO A 31 0.56 -4.51 -7.65
N GLY A 32 1.85 -4.63 -7.35
CA GLY A 32 2.94 -4.22 -8.25
C GLY A 32 3.43 -2.79 -8.02
N ASP A 33 2.72 -1.95 -7.26
CA ASP A 33 3.24 -0.65 -6.86
C ASP A 33 4.45 -0.78 -5.92
N GLU A 34 5.42 0.11 -6.08
CA GLU A 34 6.42 0.41 -5.06
C GLU A 34 6.13 1.80 -4.49
N VAL A 35 5.96 1.88 -3.17
CA VAL A 35 5.44 3.09 -2.52
C VAL A 35 6.28 3.50 -1.32
N ASN A 36 6.36 4.81 -1.11
CA ASN A 36 6.70 5.39 0.16
C ASN A 36 5.43 5.66 0.96
N ALA A 37 5.39 5.17 2.18
CA ALA A 37 4.25 5.29 3.08
C ALA A 37 4.68 5.71 4.49
N GLN A 38 3.77 6.36 5.19
CA GLN A 38 3.93 6.71 6.59
C GLN A 38 3.04 5.82 7.43
N ILE A 39 3.62 5.07 8.36
CA ILE A 39 2.85 4.31 9.35
C ILE A 39 2.03 5.31 10.17
N THR A 40 0.72 5.10 10.21
CA THR A 40 -0.22 5.92 10.97
C THR A 40 -0.62 5.22 12.26
N GLU A 41 -0.79 3.90 12.21
CA GLU A 41 -1.23 3.11 13.36
C GLU A 41 -0.52 1.75 13.38
N GLN A 42 -0.24 1.26 14.58
CA GLN A 42 0.41 -0.02 14.81
C GLN A 42 -0.46 -0.90 15.69
N TYR A 43 -0.84 -2.05 15.16
CA TYR A 43 -1.59 -3.08 15.88
C TYR A 43 -0.68 -4.27 16.20
N ALA A 44 -1.17 -5.19 17.03
CA ALA A 44 -0.44 -6.40 17.38
C ALA A 44 0.00 -7.18 16.13
N ASN A 45 -0.94 -7.42 15.21
CA ASN A 45 -0.75 -8.31 14.06
C ASN A 45 -0.48 -7.60 12.72
N TYR A 46 -0.72 -6.29 12.63
CA TYR A 46 -0.59 -5.53 11.38
C TYR A 46 -0.31 -4.04 11.63
N LEU A 47 0.03 -3.33 10.56
CA LEU A 47 0.26 -1.90 10.54
C LEU A 47 -0.71 -1.25 9.54
N GLU A 48 -1.18 -0.06 9.87
CA GLU A 48 -1.81 0.82 8.88
C GLU A 48 -0.82 1.92 8.49
N ALA A 49 -0.77 2.21 7.19
CA ALA A 49 0.08 3.24 6.64
C ALA A 49 -0.69 4.07 5.60
N LYS A 50 -0.38 5.36 5.56
CA LYS A 50 -0.89 6.29 4.55
C LYS A 50 0.13 6.41 3.43
N LEU A 51 -0.33 6.23 2.20
CA LEU A 51 0.46 6.49 0.99
C LEU A 51 0.98 7.94 0.99
N LYS A 52 2.27 8.11 0.75
CA LYS A 52 2.88 9.42 0.55
C LYS A 52 3.24 9.65 -0.91
N THR A 53 3.91 8.68 -1.51
CA THR A 53 4.36 8.76 -2.90
C THR A 53 4.42 7.37 -3.50
N ILE A 54 4.02 7.24 -4.75
CA ILE A 54 4.27 6.04 -5.55
C ILE A 54 5.63 6.24 -6.21
N LEU A 55 6.59 5.40 -5.88
CA LEU A 55 7.93 5.42 -6.47
C LEU A 55 7.93 4.74 -7.83
N LYS A 56 7.21 3.61 -7.93
CA LYS A 56 7.02 2.87 -9.17
C LYS A 56 5.56 2.45 -9.27
N PRO A 57 4.79 2.97 -10.25
CA PRO A 57 3.42 2.55 -10.44
C PRO A 57 3.36 1.11 -11.00
N SER A 58 2.33 0.38 -10.59
CA SER A 58 1.95 -0.89 -11.18
C SER A 58 1.57 -0.72 -12.66
N PRO A 59 1.91 -1.68 -13.54
CA PRO A 59 1.51 -1.66 -14.94
C PRO A 59 -0.02 -1.71 -15.11
N ASP A 60 -0.75 -2.23 -14.12
CA ASP A 60 -2.21 -2.35 -14.16
C ASP A 60 -2.93 -1.08 -13.72
N ARG A 61 -2.20 -0.01 -13.36
CA ARG A 61 -2.81 1.27 -13.01
C ARG A 61 -3.44 1.92 -14.23
N VAL A 62 -4.69 2.32 -14.05
CA VAL A 62 -5.43 3.14 -15.01
C VAL A 62 -5.73 4.51 -14.41
N VAL A 63 -5.85 5.51 -15.27
CA VAL A 63 -6.36 6.81 -14.86
C VAL A 63 -7.85 6.65 -14.53
N PRO A 64 -8.32 7.09 -13.34
CA PRO A 64 -9.74 7.07 -13.03
C PRO A 64 -10.54 7.84 -14.08
N PHE A 65 -11.66 7.28 -14.53
CA PHE A 65 -12.51 7.93 -15.54
C PHE A 65 -13.35 9.07 -14.95
N CYS A 66 -13.65 9.01 -13.65
CA CYS A 66 -14.36 10.06 -12.93
C CYS A 66 -13.38 11.10 -12.36
N PRO A 67 -13.68 12.40 -12.50
CA PRO A 67 -12.98 13.48 -11.81
C PRO A 67 -13.31 13.54 -10.32
#